data_AF-A0A167W7H7-F1
#
_entry.id   AF-A0A167W7H7-F1
#
_cell.length_a   1.000
_cell.length_b   1.000
_cell.length_c   1.000
_cell.angle_alpha   90.00
_cell.angle_beta   90.00
_cell.angle_gamma   90.00
#
_symmetry.space_group_name_H-M   'P 1'
#
loop_
_entity.id
_entity.type
_entity.pdbx_description
1 polymer ?
#
loop_
_entity_poly.entity_id
_entity_poly.type
_entity_poly.pdbx_seq_one_letter_code
_entity_poly.pdbx_strand_id
1 'polypeptide(L)'
;MDVEKTIRGLKPLEGQVAPIRTVQETRPQEEFGDAFVAEVKVKSASKVIKAIDTAFPKDPSLPLSHLRRFAKREMLPPRLRAAIESQSVRLAAPAQTIFVLISPPLPDITTLKALLAPFAPDPAPAATNDPPTTNETPDEASHSDTSTSNIQLHPIKIPLAPPFNTTQAETWTNTLWPVVFNPAAPRSTVAPPPQTLKRAQESIEPRAGYYLSLARKVAEEAEQSGLGRGVGAVIVDPAIEEEITEAAYEAGYDTTTEWDEAVLAVAGDARYSRSEAGASSQAQLHPGVAPNPASKTYNADIEGGPELHALMRAVELVARWRREHDRLDGVPALTPTADPSKPKLEQPDLSALESYFLYRHRPGTSTNISNPPQSPSFPLKRKHDDANPESALTIDPSADPSQTQLHHPPPPAPPPSTVLLADYSTPATTPAASRIRTRSQGGYLCTDLDVYLSHEPCLCCSMGMLLSRFRSVIFPRRGRLGTGGLSSEPVVGPVADELEPAGEADASAVDRQDERGYYGLHWRKELNWRALGFEFVEDGDGDVESQAKVPVFHA
;
A
#
# COMPACT_ATOMS: atom_id res chain seq x y z
N MET A 1 1.55 19.03 -33.77
CA MET A 1 0.51 18.00 -33.53
C MET A 1 -0.83 18.72 -33.39
N ASP A 2 -1.91 18.18 -33.95
CA ASP A 2 -3.27 18.67 -33.64
C ASP A 2 -3.76 17.88 -32.41
N VAL A 3 -3.70 18.53 -31.25
CA VAL A 3 -3.94 17.87 -29.96
C VAL A 3 -5.42 17.54 -29.77
N GLU A 4 -6.33 18.47 -30.08
CA GLU A 4 -7.78 18.23 -29.97
C GLU A 4 -8.23 17.09 -30.88
N LYS A 5 -7.77 17.06 -32.13
CA LYS A 5 -8.06 15.95 -33.04
C LYS A 5 -7.45 14.63 -32.57
N THR A 6 -6.28 14.67 -31.92
CA THR A 6 -5.67 13.47 -31.33
C THR A 6 -6.55 12.93 -30.21
N ILE A 7 -6.97 13.78 -29.26
CA ILE A 7 -7.76 13.39 -28.09
C ILE A 7 -9.15 12.89 -28.50
N ARG A 8 -9.85 13.58 -29.41
CA ARG A 8 -11.13 13.13 -29.99
C ARG A 8 -11.01 11.83 -30.80
N GLY A 9 -9.79 11.48 -31.23
CA GLY A 9 -9.50 10.24 -31.95
C GLY A 9 -9.04 9.08 -31.06
N LEU A 10 -8.84 9.30 -29.75
CA LEU A 10 -8.48 8.23 -28.82
C LEU A 10 -9.67 7.29 -28.59
N LYS A 11 -9.40 6.00 -28.69
CA LYS A 11 -10.32 4.94 -28.27
C LYS A 11 -9.95 4.48 -26.85
N PRO A 12 -10.92 4.07 -26.02
CA PRO A 12 -10.60 3.45 -24.76
C PRO A 12 -9.90 2.11 -24.98
N LEU A 13 -9.12 1.68 -24.01
CA LEU A 13 -8.71 0.28 -23.91
C LEU A 13 -9.91 -0.56 -23.47
N GLU A 14 -10.09 -1.73 -24.07
CA GLU A 14 -11.11 -2.72 -23.70
C GLU A 14 -10.52 -3.66 -22.62
N GLY A 15 -11.26 -3.90 -21.55
CA GLY A 15 -10.76 -4.59 -20.36
C GLY A 15 -11.48 -4.20 -19.06
N GLN A 16 -10.96 -4.67 -17.92
CA GLN A 16 -11.56 -4.54 -16.58
C GLN A 16 -10.57 -4.03 -15.53
N VAL A 17 -11.08 -3.42 -14.47
CA VAL A 17 -10.27 -2.88 -13.36
C VAL A 17 -10.23 -3.89 -12.21
N ALA A 18 -9.04 -4.39 -11.87
CA ALA A 18 -8.82 -5.31 -10.76
C ALA A 18 -8.00 -4.65 -9.63
N PRO A 19 -8.35 -4.85 -8.35
CA PRO A 19 -7.56 -4.32 -7.24
C PRO A 19 -6.22 -5.07 -7.08
N ILE A 20 -5.15 -4.32 -6.82
CA ILE A 20 -3.82 -4.88 -6.53
C ILE A 20 -3.79 -5.38 -5.09
N ARG A 21 -3.63 -6.70 -4.93
CA ARG A 21 -3.42 -7.35 -3.62
C ARG A 21 -2.24 -6.73 -2.88
N THR A 22 -2.29 -6.66 -1.55
CA THR A 22 -1.18 -6.15 -0.72
C THR A 22 -0.16 -7.25 -0.41
N VAL A 23 1.04 -6.88 0.06
CA VAL A 23 2.04 -7.86 0.51
C VAL A 23 1.55 -8.67 1.71
N GLN A 24 0.71 -8.08 2.57
CA GLN A 24 0.10 -8.77 3.71
C GLN A 24 -0.99 -9.77 3.26
N GLU A 25 -1.58 -9.59 2.07
CA GLU A 25 -2.49 -10.55 1.45
C GLU A 25 -1.77 -11.66 0.67
N THR A 26 -0.67 -11.33 -0.02
CA THR A 26 0.10 -12.31 -0.82
C THR A 26 1.09 -13.11 0.01
N ARG A 27 1.58 -12.55 1.12
CA ARG A 27 2.56 -13.15 2.04
C ARG A 27 2.11 -12.95 3.50
N PRO A 28 1.02 -13.61 3.95
CA PRO A 28 0.56 -13.52 5.33
C PRO A 28 1.63 -14.04 6.30
N GLN A 29 1.97 -13.24 7.31
CA GLN A 29 3.00 -13.57 8.31
C GLN A 29 2.45 -14.58 9.32
N GLU A 30 2.84 -15.85 9.19
CA GLU A 30 2.49 -16.91 10.13
C GLU A 30 3.53 -17.04 11.25
N GLU A 31 3.18 -16.58 12.46
CA GLU A 31 4.00 -16.75 13.66
C GLU A 31 3.34 -17.74 14.62
N PHE A 32 4.14 -18.66 15.19
CA PHE A 32 3.67 -19.70 16.09
C PHE A 32 4.43 -19.68 17.42
N GLY A 33 3.71 -19.78 18.53
CA GLY A 33 4.26 -19.86 19.87
C GLY A 33 3.88 -21.16 20.58
N ASP A 34 4.61 -21.49 21.64
CA ASP A 34 4.27 -22.59 22.53
C ASP A 34 3.14 -22.19 23.49
N ALA A 35 2.34 -23.17 23.89
CA ALA A 35 1.29 -23.05 24.87
C ALA A 35 1.11 -24.38 25.63
N PHE A 36 0.38 -24.33 26.75
CA PHE A 36 -0.07 -25.52 27.46
C PHE A 36 -1.59 -25.66 27.40
N VAL A 37 -2.05 -26.90 27.44
CA VAL A 37 -3.46 -27.27 27.56
C VAL A 37 -3.66 -28.10 28.81
N ALA A 38 -4.70 -27.77 29.59
CA ALA A 38 -5.04 -28.48 30.82
C ALA A 38 -6.52 -28.86 30.85
N GLU A 39 -6.86 -30.06 31.37
CA GLU A 39 -8.25 -30.49 31.56
C GLU A 39 -8.78 -30.02 32.91
N VAL A 40 -9.92 -29.33 32.93
CA VAL A 40 -10.56 -28.78 34.14
C VAL A 40 -12.07 -29.07 34.18
N LYS A 41 -12.68 -29.03 35.37
CA LYS A 41 -14.14 -29.19 35.53
C LYS A 41 -14.88 -28.03 34.85
N VAL A 42 -15.86 -28.28 33.97
CA VAL A 42 -16.64 -27.22 33.25
C VAL A 42 -17.18 -26.15 34.19
N LYS A 43 -17.75 -26.56 35.34
CA LYS A 43 -18.31 -25.65 36.36
C LYS A 43 -17.30 -24.68 36.97
N SER A 44 -15.99 -24.91 36.77
CA SER A 44 -14.90 -24.06 37.27
C SER A 44 -14.33 -23.10 36.23
N ALA A 45 -14.71 -23.20 34.95
CA ALA A 45 -14.12 -22.46 33.83
C ALA A 45 -13.90 -20.95 34.09
N SER A 46 -14.93 -20.24 34.56
CA SER A 46 -14.83 -18.80 34.85
C SER A 46 -13.90 -18.48 36.05
N LYS A 47 -13.71 -19.42 36.99
CA LYS A 47 -12.74 -19.29 38.08
C LYS A 47 -11.32 -19.56 37.60
N VAL A 48 -11.15 -20.56 36.72
CA VAL A 48 -9.86 -20.89 36.08
C VAL A 48 -9.32 -19.70 35.28
N ILE A 49 -10.14 -19.07 34.41
CA ILE A 49 -9.70 -17.85 33.69
C ILE A 49 -9.29 -16.75 34.67
N LYS A 50 -10.08 -16.47 35.72
CA LYS A 50 -9.74 -15.43 36.69
C LYS A 50 -8.44 -15.74 37.43
N ALA A 51 -8.20 -17.00 37.81
CA ALA A 51 -6.96 -17.42 38.45
C ALA A 51 -5.75 -17.25 37.51
N ILE A 52 -5.86 -17.69 36.25
CA ILE A 52 -4.81 -17.54 35.24
C ILE A 52 -4.55 -16.06 34.95
N ASP A 53 -5.56 -15.27 34.59
CA ASP A 53 -5.37 -13.86 34.21
C ASP A 53 -4.90 -12.98 35.40
N THR A 54 -5.11 -13.42 36.66
CA THR A 54 -4.57 -12.74 37.86
C THR A 54 -3.12 -13.14 38.16
N ALA A 55 -2.77 -14.43 38.04
CA ALA A 55 -1.43 -14.92 38.31
C ALA A 55 -0.45 -14.62 37.16
N PHE A 56 -0.93 -14.64 35.92
CA PHE A 56 -0.19 -14.48 34.68
C PHE A 56 -0.91 -13.47 33.78
N PRO A 57 -0.74 -12.15 34.05
CA PRO A 57 -1.31 -11.11 33.22
C PRO A 57 -0.86 -11.24 31.76
N LYS A 58 -1.79 -10.98 30.84
CA LYS A 58 -1.52 -11.04 29.40
C LYS A 58 -0.60 -9.92 28.96
N ASP A 59 0.25 -10.23 27.98
CA ASP A 59 0.98 -9.21 27.24
C ASP A 59 0.01 -8.37 26.39
N PRO A 60 -0.12 -7.04 26.63
CA PRO A 60 -1.00 -6.19 25.84
C PRO A 60 -0.50 -5.98 24.40
N SER A 61 0.77 -6.26 24.10
CA SER A 61 1.32 -6.19 22.74
C SER A 61 0.92 -7.39 21.87
N LEU A 62 0.46 -8.49 22.47
CA LEU A 62 0.11 -9.74 21.78
C LEU A 62 -1.35 -10.17 22.05
N PRO A 63 -2.35 -9.51 21.43
CA PRO A 63 -3.76 -9.78 21.67
C PRO A 63 -4.24 -11.08 21.01
N LEU A 64 -4.13 -12.20 21.74
CA LEU A 64 -4.58 -13.54 21.31
C LEU A 64 -6.11 -13.75 21.39
N SER A 65 -6.90 -12.81 20.86
CA SER A 65 -8.38 -12.83 20.93
C SER A 65 -9.03 -13.77 19.90
N HIS A 66 -8.30 -14.16 18.86
CA HIS A 66 -8.70 -15.18 17.88
C HIS A 66 -8.66 -16.59 18.45
N LEU A 67 -7.88 -16.86 19.49
CA LEU A 67 -7.78 -18.19 20.11
C LEU A 67 -8.93 -18.41 21.09
N ARG A 68 -9.64 -19.54 20.97
CA ARG A 68 -10.65 -19.90 21.97
C ARG A 68 -9.95 -20.27 23.28
N ARG A 69 -10.20 -19.53 24.36
CA ARG A 69 -9.66 -19.84 25.70
C ARG A 69 -10.03 -21.25 26.21
N PHE A 70 -11.14 -21.81 25.72
CA PHE A 70 -11.60 -23.15 26.04
C PHE A 70 -11.97 -23.94 24.78
N ALA A 71 -11.69 -25.24 24.81
CA ALA A 71 -12.14 -26.22 23.83
C ALA A 71 -12.80 -27.42 24.53
N LYS A 72 -13.86 -27.95 23.92
CA LYS A 72 -14.40 -29.26 24.29
C LYS A 72 -13.58 -30.37 23.65
N ARG A 73 -13.67 -31.60 24.15
CA ARG A 73 -12.84 -32.74 23.71
C ARG A 73 -12.98 -33.05 22.22
N GLU A 74 -14.19 -32.93 21.68
CA GLU A 74 -14.51 -33.14 20.26
C GLU A 74 -13.90 -32.07 19.33
N MET A 75 -13.58 -30.88 19.87
CA MET A 75 -12.94 -29.78 19.15
C MET A 75 -11.41 -29.80 19.23
N LEU A 76 -10.81 -30.74 19.97
CA LEU A 76 -9.34 -30.83 20.06
C LEU A 76 -8.73 -31.44 18.81
N PRO A 77 -7.54 -30.97 18.35
CA PRO A 77 -6.79 -31.61 17.27
C PRO A 77 -6.56 -33.11 17.53
N PRO A 78 -6.59 -33.98 16.51
CA PRO A 78 -6.45 -35.42 16.69
C PRO A 78 -5.17 -35.84 17.43
N ARG A 79 -4.04 -35.18 17.16
CA ARG A 79 -2.76 -35.45 17.84
C ARG A 79 -2.82 -35.17 19.35
N LEU A 80 -3.40 -34.03 19.73
CA LEU A 80 -3.57 -33.67 21.14
C LEU A 80 -4.54 -34.64 21.83
N ARG A 81 -5.65 -34.98 21.17
CA ARG A 81 -6.66 -35.91 21.69
C ARG A 81 -6.05 -37.29 21.99
N ALA A 82 -5.26 -37.85 21.07
CA ALA A 82 -4.55 -39.10 21.27
C ALA A 82 -3.51 -39.03 22.40
N ALA A 83 -2.78 -37.91 22.53
CA ALA A 83 -1.84 -37.70 23.63
C ALA A 83 -2.56 -37.69 25.00
N ILE A 84 -3.70 -37.00 25.10
CA ILE A 84 -4.54 -37.01 26.31
C ILE A 84 -5.07 -38.43 26.58
N GLU A 85 -5.52 -39.17 25.56
CA GLU A 85 -6.05 -40.53 25.73
C GLU A 85 -5.01 -41.50 26.29
N SER A 86 -3.79 -41.48 25.75
CA SER A 86 -2.68 -42.32 26.25
C SER A 86 -2.23 -42.00 27.68
N GLN A 87 -2.57 -40.82 28.22
CA GLN A 87 -2.20 -40.38 29.57
C GLN A 87 -3.40 -40.31 30.53
N SER A 88 -4.63 -40.51 30.03
CA SER A 88 -5.86 -40.35 30.80
C SER A 88 -6.09 -41.49 31.80
N VAL A 89 -6.31 -41.11 33.06
CA VAL A 89 -6.77 -42.02 34.12
C VAL A 89 -8.30 -42.11 34.07
N ARG A 90 -8.88 -43.28 34.35
CA ARG A 90 -10.34 -43.43 34.41
C ARG A 90 -10.94 -42.47 35.46
N LEU A 91 -11.97 -41.72 35.06
CA LEU A 91 -12.69 -40.77 35.92
C LEU A 91 -13.84 -41.45 36.68
N ALA A 92 -14.20 -40.93 37.86
CA ALA A 92 -15.16 -41.56 38.78
C ALA A 92 -16.61 -41.65 38.25
N ALA A 93 -16.97 -40.76 37.33
CA ALA A 93 -18.32 -40.50 36.85
C ALA A 93 -18.21 -39.70 35.52
N PRO A 94 -19.31 -39.48 34.77
CA PRO A 94 -19.30 -38.56 33.63
C PRO A 94 -19.21 -37.09 34.09
N ALA A 95 -18.05 -36.71 34.63
CA ALA A 95 -17.71 -35.34 34.94
C ALA A 95 -17.61 -34.56 33.63
N GLN A 96 -18.39 -33.49 33.48
CA GLN A 96 -18.25 -32.59 32.34
C GLN A 96 -16.94 -31.81 32.48
N THR A 97 -15.96 -32.16 31.66
CA THR A 97 -14.65 -31.51 31.58
C THR A 97 -14.53 -30.62 30.34
N ILE A 98 -13.59 -29.68 30.40
CA ILE A 98 -13.26 -28.77 29.30
C ILE A 98 -11.76 -28.47 29.35
N PHE A 99 -11.16 -28.21 28.20
CA PHE A 99 -9.73 -27.96 28.08
C PHE A 99 -9.49 -26.46 28.02
N VAL A 100 -8.65 -25.95 28.94
CA VAL A 100 -8.23 -24.54 28.95
C VAL A 100 -6.91 -24.39 28.21
N LEU A 101 -6.78 -23.31 27.43
CA LEU A 101 -5.52 -22.89 26.82
C LEU A 101 -4.78 -21.93 27.76
N ILE A 102 -3.51 -22.22 28.02
CA ILE A 102 -2.55 -21.34 28.69
C ILE A 102 -1.56 -20.84 27.64
N SER A 103 -1.77 -19.60 27.19
CA SER A 103 -0.96 -18.92 26.17
C SER A 103 0.25 -18.19 26.79
N PRO A 104 1.24 -17.76 25.99
CA PRO A 104 2.34 -16.91 26.45
C PRO A 104 1.88 -15.60 27.14
N PRO A 105 2.68 -15.06 28.08
CA PRO A 105 3.97 -15.58 28.57
C PRO A 105 3.77 -16.86 29.42
N LEU A 106 4.55 -17.91 29.13
CA LEU A 106 4.38 -19.19 29.81
C LEU A 106 5.06 -19.21 31.18
N PRO A 107 4.34 -19.55 32.26
CA PRO A 107 4.92 -19.67 33.59
C PRO A 107 5.64 -21.00 33.80
N ASP A 108 6.34 -21.13 34.94
CA ASP A 108 6.89 -22.41 35.36
C ASP A 108 5.80 -23.49 35.51
N ILE A 109 6.13 -24.70 35.06
CA ILE A 109 5.25 -25.87 35.02
C ILE A 109 4.75 -26.24 36.43
N THR A 110 5.59 -26.10 37.45
CA THR A 110 5.27 -26.43 38.85
C THR A 110 4.25 -25.44 39.41
N THR A 111 4.49 -24.14 39.20
CA THR A 111 3.57 -23.07 39.61
C THR A 111 2.21 -23.20 38.92
N LEU A 112 2.21 -23.50 37.61
CA LEU A 112 0.97 -23.66 36.84
C LEU A 112 0.15 -24.87 37.30
N LYS A 113 0.80 -26.01 37.59
CA LYS A 113 0.13 -27.18 38.15
C LYS A 113 -0.48 -26.90 39.52
N ALA A 114 0.26 -26.22 40.41
CA ALA A 114 -0.24 -25.85 41.74
C ALA A 114 -1.46 -24.92 41.66
N LEU A 115 -1.45 -23.93 40.75
CA LEU A 115 -2.57 -23.01 40.52
C LEU A 115 -3.83 -23.73 40.02
N LEU A 116 -3.66 -24.73 39.16
CA LEU A 116 -4.77 -25.42 38.49
C LEU A 116 -5.29 -26.68 39.20
N ALA A 117 -4.52 -27.27 40.13
CA ALA A 117 -4.92 -28.45 40.89
C ALA A 117 -6.31 -28.35 41.57
N PRO A 118 -6.76 -27.21 42.14
CA PRO A 118 -8.11 -27.07 42.71
C PRO A 118 -9.27 -27.22 41.69
N PHE A 119 -8.95 -27.20 40.40
CA PHE A 119 -9.91 -27.27 39.28
C PHE A 119 -9.81 -28.57 38.47
N ALA A 120 -8.86 -29.45 38.82
CA ALA A 120 -8.63 -30.73 38.16
C ALA A 120 -9.83 -31.69 38.33
N PRO A 121 -10.15 -32.56 37.35
CA PRO A 121 -11.19 -33.58 37.47
C PRO A 121 -10.94 -34.54 38.63
N ASP A 122 -12.02 -35.08 39.23
CA ASP A 122 -11.91 -36.05 40.33
C ASP A 122 -11.54 -37.44 39.77
N PRO A 123 -10.44 -38.07 40.23
CA PRO A 123 -10.04 -39.41 39.78
C PRO A 123 -11.07 -40.46 40.23
N ALA A 124 -11.18 -41.57 39.48
CA ALA A 124 -11.98 -42.69 39.95
C ALA A 124 -11.46 -43.22 41.30
N PRO A 125 -12.35 -43.59 42.25
CA PRO A 125 -11.92 -44.40 43.39
C PRO A 125 -11.30 -45.68 42.85
N ALA A 126 -10.11 -46.03 43.35
CA ALA A 126 -9.47 -47.29 43.01
C ALA A 126 -10.39 -48.45 43.46
N ALA A 127 -10.59 -49.43 42.58
CA ALA A 127 -11.36 -50.62 42.92
C ALA A 127 -10.56 -51.49 43.90
N THR A 128 -10.75 -51.25 45.20
CA THR A 128 -10.26 -52.14 46.26
C THR A 128 -11.07 -53.44 46.23
N ASN A 129 -10.44 -54.52 45.78
CA ASN A 129 -11.03 -55.86 45.72
C ASN A 129 -10.98 -56.59 47.08
N ASP A 130 -11.26 -55.88 48.19
CA ASP A 130 -11.27 -56.46 49.52
C ASP A 130 -12.72 -56.71 50.00
N PRO A 131 -13.04 -57.91 50.51
CA PRO A 131 -14.39 -58.26 50.95
C PRO A 131 -14.73 -57.59 52.31
N PRO A 132 -16.02 -57.30 52.57
CA PRO A 132 -16.41 -56.59 53.78
C PRO A 132 -16.34 -57.50 55.01
N THR A 133 -15.34 -57.29 55.87
CA THR A 133 -15.37 -57.80 57.26
C THR A 133 -15.92 -56.74 58.19
N THR A 134 -17.08 -57.05 58.78
CA THR A 134 -17.74 -56.24 59.81
C THR A 134 -16.95 -56.25 61.11
N ASN A 135 -16.64 -55.05 61.64
CA ASN A 135 -16.81 -54.60 63.03
C ASN A 135 -15.79 -53.49 63.36
N GLU A 136 -16.26 -52.28 63.67
CA GLU A 136 -16.02 -51.58 64.96
C GLU A 136 -16.62 -50.16 64.95
N THR A 137 -16.57 -49.49 66.10
CA THR A 137 -17.48 -48.42 66.55
C THR A 137 -17.17 -47.00 66.06
N PRO A 138 -18.15 -46.07 66.12
CA PRO A 138 -17.98 -44.69 65.67
C PRO A 138 -17.38 -43.82 66.77
N ASP A 139 -16.14 -43.36 66.60
CA ASP A 139 -15.62 -42.23 67.36
C ASP A 139 -14.56 -41.42 66.58
N GLU A 140 -14.48 -40.14 66.95
CA GLU A 140 -13.50 -39.10 66.58
C GLU A 140 -13.37 -38.66 65.10
N ALA A 141 -13.53 -37.35 64.91
CA ALA A 141 -13.27 -36.66 63.66
C ALA A 141 -11.76 -36.44 63.46
N SER A 142 -11.21 -36.94 62.35
CA SER A 142 -9.89 -36.55 61.85
C SER A 142 -10.00 -35.85 60.50
N HIS A 143 -9.51 -34.61 60.43
CA HIS A 143 -9.34 -33.87 59.18
C HIS A 143 -8.19 -34.45 58.33
N SER A 144 -8.18 -34.03 57.06
CA SER A 144 -7.07 -34.06 56.10
C SER A 144 -6.54 -35.44 55.65
N ASP A 145 -7.21 -35.99 54.64
CA ASP A 145 -6.51 -36.46 53.43
C ASP A 145 -6.95 -35.60 52.24
N THR A 146 -6.21 -34.53 51.97
CA THR A 146 -6.37 -33.76 50.72
C THR A 146 -5.73 -34.56 49.59
N SER A 147 -6.54 -35.31 48.84
CA SER A 147 -6.12 -35.88 47.57
C SER A 147 -5.68 -34.76 46.62
N THR A 148 -4.37 -34.57 46.46
CA THR A 148 -3.81 -33.55 45.57
C THR A 148 -3.99 -33.99 44.13
N SER A 149 -5.16 -33.69 43.56
CA SER A 149 -5.51 -33.98 42.17
C SER A 149 -4.48 -33.36 41.21
N ASN A 150 -3.58 -34.19 40.71
CA ASN A 150 -2.46 -33.77 39.88
C ASN A 150 -2.94 -33.50 38.46
N ILE A 151 -2.89 -32.23 38.05
CA ILE A 151 -3.33 -31.82 36.71
C ILE A 151 -2.25 -32.08 35.66
N GLN A 152 -2.65 -32.72 34.55
CA GLN A 152 -1.78 -32.91 33.40
C GLN A 152 -1.75 -31.63 32.54
N LEU A 153 -0.56 -31.31 32.04
CA LEU A 153 -0.31 -30.20 31.12
C LEU A 153 0.23 -30.79 29.82
N HIS A 154 -0.45 -30.53 28.71
CA HIS A 154 -0.05 -31.01 27.40
C HIS A 154 0.50 -29.83 26.59
N PRO A 155 1.77 -29.89 26.10
CA PRO A 155 2.33 -28.84 25.28
C PRO A 155 1.68 -28.80 23.90
N ILE A 156 1.53 -27.60 23.33
CA ILE A 156 0.92 -27.38 22.02
C ILE A 156 1.52 -26.16 21.34
N LYS A 157 1.45 -26.09 20.00
CA LYS A 157 1.73 -24.87 19.24
C LYS A 157 0.44 -24.12 18.94
N ILE A 158 0.48 -22.79 19.01
CA ILE A 158 -0.64 -21.90 18.68
C ILE A 158 -0.20 -20.79 17.71
N PRO A 159 -1.08 -20.33 16.80
CA PRO A 159 -0.81 -19.16 15.97
C PRO A 159 -0.90 -17.88 16.81
N LEU A 160 0.15 -17.07 16.77
CA LEU A 160 0.25 -15.79 17.48
C LEU A 160 -0.50 -14.66 16.73
N ALA A 161 -0.48 -14.71 15.40
CA ALA A 161 -1.29 -13.86 14.54
C ALA A 161 -2.72 -14.42 14.37
N PRO A 162 -3.74 -13.56 14.18
CA PRO A 162 -5.09 -14.01 13.81
C PRO A 162 -5.11 -14.60 12.38
N PRO A 163 -6.03 -15.53 12.09
CA PRO A 163 -6.13 -16.13 10.77
C PRO A 163 -6.64 -15.11 9.75
N PHE A 164 -6.11 -15.20 8.54
CA PHE A 164 -6.37 -14.33 7.40
C PHE A 164 -7.72 -14.65 6.72
N ASN A 165 -8.11 -15.92 6.67
CA ASN A 165 -9.35 -16.38 6.06
C ASN A 165 -9.95 -17.60 6.80
N THR A 166 -11.18 -17.99 6.43
CA THR A 166 -11.90 -19.12 7.02
C THR A 166 -11.15 -20.44 6.87
N THR A 167 -10.60 -20.73 5.69
CA THR A 167 -9.88 -21.97 5.38
C THR A 167 -8.63 -22.16 6.26
N GLN A 168 -7.88 -21.08 6.50
CA GLN A 168 -6.73 -21.08 7.40
C GLN A 168 -7.17 -21.28 8.85
N ALA A 169 -8.27 -20.64 9.28
CA ALA A 169 -8.82 -20.83 10.63
C ALA A 169 -9.34 -22.26 10.88
N GLU A 170 -9.94 -22.89 9.87
CA GLU A 170 -10.33 -24.32 9.91
C GLU A 170 -9.09 -25.22 9.98
N THR A 171 -8.09 -24.96 9.15
CA THR A 171 -6.81 -25.69 9.13
C THR A 171 -6.12 -25.64 10.50
N TRP A 172 -5.96 -24.43 11.07
CA TRP A 172 -5.38 -24.24 12.40
C TRP A 172 -6.25 -24.82 13.52
N THR A 173 -7.59 -24.78 13.41
CA THR A 173 -8.50 -25.44 14.37
C THR A 173 -8.31 -26.95 14.38
N ASN A 174 -8.10 -27.56 13.22
CA ASN A 174 -7.93 -29.01 13.08
C ASN A 174 -6.52 -29.51 13.47
N THR A 175 -5.50 -28.65 13.36
CA THR A 175 -4.08 -29.04 13.51
C THR A 175 -3.38 -28.49 14.75
N LEU A 176 -3.74 -27.28 15.20
CA LEU A 176 -3.07 -26.54 16.26
C LEU A 176 -3.96 -26.36 17.50
N TRP A 177 -5.01 -25.54 17.40
CA TRP A 177 -5.96 -25.26 18.48
C TRP A 177 -7.17 -24.52 17.93
N PRO A 178 -8.40 -24.65 18.48
CA PRO A 178 -9.56 -23.93 17.97
C PRO A 178 -9.40 -22.41 17.88
N VAL A 179 -9.44 -21.92 16.65
CA VAL A 179 -9.32 -20.50 16.28
C VAL A 179 -10.67 -19.95 15.80
N VAL A 180 -10.86 -18.65 15.92
CA VAL A 180 -11.99 -17.91 15.35
C VAL A 180 -11.47 -16.93 14.32
N PHE A 181 -11.90 -17.09 13.08
CA PHE A 181 -11.77 -16.03 12.08
C PHE A 181 -12.82 -14.95 12.36
N ASN A 182 -12.37 -13.71 12.56
CA ASN A 182 -13.24 -12.55 12.61
C ASN A 182 -13.04 -11.74 11.30
N PRO A 183 -14.02 -11.73 10.38
CA PRO A 183 -13.88 -11.01 9.11
C PRO A 183 -13.77 -9.48 9.28
N ALA A 184 -14.17 -8.96 10.45
CA ALA A 184 -14.09 -7.56 10.87
C ALA A 184 -12.96 -7.28 11.90
N ALA A 185 -12.00 -8.21 12.06
CA ALA A 185 -10.68 -7.91 12.62
C ALA A 185 -9.98 -6.81 11.78
N PRO A 186 -8.84 -6.22 12.18
CA PRO A 186 -8.29 -5.02 11.53
C PRO A 186 -7.69 -5.28 10.14
N ARG A 187 -8.53 -5.66 9.16
CA ARG A 187 -8.20 -5.76 7.75
C ARG A 187 -7.58 -4.47 7.24
N SER A 188 -7.93 -3.30 7.78
CA SER A 188 -7.36 -2.00 7.36
C SER A 188 -5.83 -1.90 7.45
N THR A 189 -5.14 -2.74 8.25
CA THR A 189 -3.67 -2.82 8.28
C THR A 189 -3.09 -3.84 7.29
N VAL A 190 -3.95 -4.71 6.76
CA VAL A 190 -3.64 -5.80 5.82
C VAL A 190 -3.99 -5.38 4.39
N ALA A 191 -5.22 -4.91 4.16
CA ALA A 191 -5.82 -4.58 2.88
C ALA A 191 -6.75 -3.35 2.98
N PRO A 192 -7.09 -2.70 1.87
CA PRO A 192 -8.15 -1.70 1.83
C PRO A 192 -9.48 -2.21 2.41
N PRO A 193 -10.26 -1.38 3.12
CA PRO A 193 -11.61 -1.76 3.55
C PRO A 193 -12.46 -2.15 2.33
N PRO A 194 -13.12 -3.34 2.30
CA PRO A 194 -13.75 -3.84 1.07
C PRO A 194 -14.80 -2.92 0.45
N GLN A 195 -15.56 -2.18 1.28
CA GLN A 195 -16.55 -1.20 0.82
C GLN A 195 -15.89 0.02 0.15
N THR A 196 -14.79 0.53 0.73
CA THR A 196 -14.00 1.63 0.16
C THR A 196 -13.36 1.21 -1.16
N LEU A 197 -12.81 -0.01 -1.21
CA LEU A 197 -12.19 -0.57 -2.42
C LEU A 197 -13.21 -0.73 -3.55
N LYS A 198 -14.38 -1.32 -3.25
CA LYS A 198 -15.47 -1.52 -4.21
C LYS A 198 -16.02 -0.19 -4.75
N ARG A 199 -16.29 0.79 -3.88
CA ARG A 199 -16.76 2.13 -4.31
C ARG A 199 -15.73 2.83 -5.19
N ALA A 200 -14.44 2.72 -4.87
CA ALA A 200 -13.39 3.29 -5.70
C ALA A 200 -13.28 2.58 -7.06
N GLN A 201 -13.36 1.24 -7.10
CA GLN A 201 -13.38 0.48 -8.35
C GLN A 201 -14.56 0.91 -9.23
N GLU A 202 -15.78 0.94 -8.69
CA GLU A 202 -17.01 1.36 -9.40
C GLU A 202 -16.93 2.79 -9.95
N SER A 203 -16.15 3.66 -9.30
CA SER A 203 -15.87 5.04 -9.73
C SER A 203 -14.78 5.16 -10.79
N ILE A 204 -13.89 4.17 -10.92
CA ILE A 204 -12.72 4.19 -11.82
C ILE A 204 -13.01 3.43 -13.13
N GLU A 205 -13.72 2.31 -13.02
CA GLU A 205 -13.96 1.35 -14.09
C GLU A 205 -14.61 1.94 -15.37
N PRO A 206 -15.58 2.88 -15.32
CA PRO A 206 -16.23 3.42 -16.52
C PRO A 206 -15.31 4.16 -17.50
N ARG A 207 -14.27 4.85 -17.02
CA ARG A 207 -13.36 5.67 -17.87
C ARG A 207 -11.90 5.26 -17.84
N ALA A 208 -11.49 4.28 -17.01
CA ALA A 208 -10.12 3.80 -16.92
C ALA A 208 -9.49 3.50 -18.30
N GLY A 209 -10.24 2.86 -19.20
CA GLY A 209 -9.78 2.57 -20.57
C GLY A 209 -9.39 3.82 -21.37
N TYR A 210 -10.11 4.95 -21.23
CA TYR A 210 -9.77 6.21 -21.89
C TYR A 210 -8.51 6.84 -21.28
N TYR A 211 -8.43 6.94 -19.95
CA TYR A 211 -7.30 7.58 -19.28
C TYR A 211 -5.99 6.80 -19.47
N LEU A 212 -6.05 5.46 -19.55
CA LEU A 212 -4.89 4.61 -19.87
C LEU A 212 -4.49 4.70 -21.36
N SER A 213 -5.45 4.86 -22.26
CA SER A 213 -5.19 5.17 -23.68
C SER A 213 -4.50 6.53 -23.84
N LEU A 214 -4.92 7.54 -23.08
CA LEU A 214 -4.23 8.84 -23.00
C LEU A 214 -2.82 8.70 -22.40
N ALA A 215 -2.64 7.93 -21.33
CA ALA A 215 -1.33 7.68 -20.75
C ALA A 215 -0.36 7.00 -21.74
N ARG A 216 -0.86 6.13 -22.62
CA ARG A 216 -0.10 5.58 -23.76
C ARG A 216 0.21 6.63 -24.82
N LYS A 217 -0.74 7.49 -25.17
CA LYS A 217 -0.50 8.56 -26.15
C LYS A 217 0.55 9.57 -25.69
N VAL A 218 0.57 9.87 -24.39
CA VAL A 218 1.59 10.71 -23.74
C VAL A 218 2.94 9.98 -23.68
N ALA A 219 2.94 8.67 -23.45
CA ALA A 219 4.15 7.83 -23.55
C ALA A 219 4.75 7.82 -24.96
N GLU A 220 3.92 7.70 -26.00
CA GLU A 220 4.35 7.79 -27.40
C GLU A 220 4.94 9.17 -27.73
N GLU A 221 4.33 10.27 -27.26
CA GLU A 221 4.88 11.62 -27.46
C GLU A 221 6.25 11.78 -26.79
N ALA A 222 6.41 11.24 -25.57
CA ALA A 222 7.68 11.24 -24.84
C ALA A 222 8.80 10.54 -25.61
N GLU A 223 8.55 9.33 -26.14
CA GLU A 223 9.53 8.58 -26.92
C GLU A 223 9.80 9.22 -28.29
N GLN A 224 8.75 9.68 -29.00
CA GLN A 224 8.86 10.32 -30.31
C GLN A 224 9.55 11.69 -30.27
N SER A 225 9.54 12.36 -29.12
CA SER A 225 10.30 13.60 -28.92
C SER A 225 11.80 13.38 -28.69
N GLY A 226 12.23 12.16 -28.34
CA GLY A 226 13.59 11.86 -27.91
C GLY A 226 13.95 12.42 -26.52
N LEU A 227 13.00 13.04 -25.80
CA LEU A 227 13.21 13.62 -24.47
C LEU A 227 13.22 12.58 -23.35
N GLY A 228 12.55 11.44 -23.53
CA GLY A 228 12.49 10.38 -22.52
C GLY A 228 12.13 9.02 -23.08
N ARG A 229 11.78 8.10 -22.18
CA ARG A 229 11.30 6.75 -22.54
C ARG A 229 9.81 6.75 -22.86
N GLY A 230 9.31 5.66 -23.45
CA GLY A 230 7.89 5.42 -23.68
C GLY A 230 7.07 5.20 -22.40
N VAL A 231 7.04 6.19 -21.50
CA VAL A 231 6.26 6.20 -20.26
C VAL A 231 5.51 7.53 -20.15
N GLY A 232 4.21 7.46 -19.91
CA GLY A 232 3.32 8.59 -19.69
C GLY A 232 2.42 8.40 -18.45
N ALA A 233 1.98 9.53 -17.90
CA ALA A 233 1.13 9.66 -16.72
C ALA A 233 -0.01 10.66 -16.97
N VAL A 234 -1.18 10.40 -16.38
CA VAL A 234 -2.40 11.21 -16.46
C VAL A 234 -3.00 11.34 -15.05
N ILE A 235 -3.26 12.56 -14.60
CA ILE A 235 -3.88 12.85 -13.29
C ILE A 235 -5.31 13.34 -13.52
N VAL A 236 -6.26 12.75 -12.79
CA VAL A 236 -7.71 12.97 -12.93
C VAL A 236 -8.31 13.38 -11.60
N ASP A 237 -9.30 14.28 -11.63
CA ASP A 237 -10.14 14.58 -10.47
C ASP A 237 -11.45 13.77 -10.52
N PRO A 238 -11.64 12.75 -9.66
CA PRO A 238 -12.85 11.94 -9.67
C PRO A 238 -14.10 12.73 -9.26
N ALA A 239 -13.98 13.87 -8.56
CA ALA A 239 -15.15 14.68 -8.22
C ALA A 239 -15.74 15.37 -9.47
N ILE A 240 -14.89 15.76 -10.43
CA ILE A 240 -15.32 16.33 -11.72
C ILE A 240 -16.00 15.25 -12.57
N GLU A 241 -15.52 14.01 -12.50
CA GLU A 241 -16.15 12.87 -13.17
C GLU A 241 -17.53 12.53 -12.56
N GLU A 242 -17.67 12.61 -11.23
CA GLU A 242 -18.95 12.48 -10.52
C GLU A 242 -19.93 13.60 -10.95
N GLU A 243 -19.51 14.87 -10.94
CA GLU A 243 -20.31 16.03 -11.40
C GLU A 243 -20.80 15.88 -12.86
N ILE A 244 -19.93 15.47 -13.79
CA ILE A 244 -20.29 15.26 -15.20
C ILE A 244 -21.29 14.09 -15.33
N THR A 245 -21.09 13.02 -14.57
CA THR A 245 -21.95 11.83 -14.61
C THR A 245 -23.36 12.12 -14.07
N GLU A 246 -23.46 12.89 -12.98
CA GLU A 246 -24.75 13.36 -12.44
C GLU A 246 -25.47 14.28 -13.44
N ALA A 247 -24.78 15.29 -13.97
CA ALA A 247 -25.38 16.23 -14.94
C ALA A 247 -25.88 15.54 -16.22
N ALA A 248 -25.15 14.52 -16.70
CA ALA A 248 -25.55 13.74 -17.87
C ALA A 248 -26.71 12.78 -17.59
N TYR A 249 -26.79 12.21 -16.39
CA TYR A 249 -27.94 11.43 -15.95
C TYR A 249 -29.22 12.28 -15.90
N GLU A 250 -29.13 13.52 -15.38
CA GLU A 250 -30.27 14.45 -15.34
C GLU A 250 -30.70 14.92 -16.74
N ALA A 251 -29.75 15.23 -17.62
CA ALA A 251 -30.03 15.78 -18.95
C ALA A 251 -30.20 14.72 -20.06
N GLY A 252 -29.89 13.45 -19.78
CA GLY A 252 -30.09 12.32 -20.70
C GLY A 252 -29.16 12.30 -21.91
N TYR A 253 -27.92 12.76 -21.78
CA TYR A 253 -26.90 12.73 -22.85
C TYR A 253 -25.75 11.75 -22.53
N ASP A 254 -24.97 11.40 -23.56
CA ASP A 254 -23.82 10.51 -23.42
C ASP A 254 -22.55 11.29 -23.03
N THR A 255 -21.85 10.85 -21.97
CA THR A 255 -20.60 11.47 -21.52
C THR A 255 -19.35 10.99 -22.25
N THR A 256 -19.46 10.02 -23.17
CA THR A 256 -18.29 9.51 -23.92
C THR A 256 -17.54 10.59 -24.71
N THR A 257 -18.17 11.72 -25.04
CA THR A 257 -17.52 12.85 -25.73
C THR A 257 -16.78 13.83 -24.81
N GLU A 258 -16.97 13.72 -23.49
CA GLU A 258 -16.43 14.63 -22.46
C GLU A 258 -15.57 13.88 -21.43
N TRP A 259 -15.06 12.70 -21.80
CA TRP A 259 -14.25 11.84 -20.92
C TRP A 259 -12.99 12.55 -20.40
N ASP A 260 -12.43 13.46 -21.18
CA ASP A 260 -11.16 14.15 -20.95
C ASP A 260 -11.28 15.41 -20.09
N GLU A 261 -12.50 15.86 -19.78
CA GLU A 261 -12.75 17.07 -18.98
C GLU A 261 -12.28 16.95 -17.51
N ALA A 262 -12.25 15.73 -16.96
CA ALA A 262 -11.74 15.47 -15.60
C ALA A 262 -10.20 15.39 -15.52
N VAL A 263 -9.48 15.43 -16.65
CA VAL A 263 -8.02 15.37 -16.69
C VAL A 263 -7.41 16.72 -16.28
N LEU A 264 -6.66 16.72 -15.19
CA LEU A 264 -6.01 17.92 -14.63
C LEU A 264 -4.62 18.17 -15.21
N ALA A 265 -3.87 17.09 -15.44
CA ALA A 265 -2.49 17.16 -15.94
C ALA A 265 -2.10 15.84 -16.60
N VAL A 266 -1.22 15.94 -17.60
CA VAL A 266 -0.53 14.79 -18.20
C VAL A 266 0.95 15.09 -18.26
N ALA A 267 1.82 14.08 -18.23
CA ALA A 267 3.23 14.27 -18.53
C ALA A 267 3.91 12.98 -19.04
N GLY A 268 4.84 13.16 -19.97
CA GLY A 268 5.76 12.12 -20.44
C GLY A 268 6.98 11.94 -19.52
N ASP A 269 7.71 10.85 -19.67
CA ASP A 269 9.09 10.77 -19.20
C ASP A 269 9.96 11.75 -20.01
N ALA A 270 10.88 12.45 -19.35
CA ALA A 270 11.78 13.41 -19.99
C ALA A 270 13.23 13.25 -19.50
N ARG A 271 13.64 12.05 -19.12
CA ARG A 271 14.95 11.81 -18.47
C ARG A 271 16.17 12.23 -19.33
N TYR A 272 16.05 12.24 -20.65
CA TYR A 272 17.12 12.65 -21.58
C TYR A 272 17.18 14.17 -21.81
N SER A 273 16.25 14.95 -21.23
CA SER A 273 16.24 16.42 -21.33
C SER A 273 17.23 17.12 -20.39
N ARG A 274 17.72 16.43 -19.35
CA ARG A 274 18.60 17.00 -18.31
C ARG A 274 19.94 17.47 -18.87
N SER A 275 20.29 18.73 -18.61
CA SER A 275 21.63 19.28 -18.84
C SER A 275 22.36 19.38 -17.49
N GLU A 276 23.61 18.92 -17.41
CA GLU A 276 24.43 18.99 -16.19
C GLU A 276 25.64 19.89 -16.40
N ALA A 277 25.92 20.79 -15.45
CA ALA A 277 27.15 21.59 -15.39
C ALA A 277 27.55 22.33 -16.71
N GLY A 278 26.58 22.63 -17.58
CA GLY A 278 26.79 23.25 -18.89
C GLY A 278 27.05 22.27 -20.04
N ALA A 279 27.07 20.95 -19.79
CA ALA A 279 27.05 19.93 -20.83
C ALA A 279 25.65 19.77 -21.44
N SER A 280 25.61 19.49 -22.74
CA SER A 280 24.36 19.25 -23.47
C SER A 280 23.66 17.97 -23.02
N SER A 281 22.33 18.01 -22.95
CA SER A 281 21.52 16.84 -22.64
C SER A 281 21.54 15.78 -23.74
N GLN A 282 21.18 14.54 -23.41
CA GLN A 282 21.10 13.45 -24.40
C GLN A 282 20.09 13.75 -25.52
N ALA A 283 19.05 14.52 -25.26
CA ALA A 283 18.14 15.01 -26.30
C ALA A 283 18.77 16.10 -27.18
N GLN A 284 19.58 17.01 -26.61
CA GLN A 284 20.30 18.05 -27.36
C GLN A 284 21.44 17.49 -28.22
N LEU A 285 22.08 16.39 -27.80
CA LEU A 285 23.10 15.68 -28.57
C LEU A 285 22.49 14.90 -29.76
N HIS A 286 21.20 14.56 -29.68
CA HIS A 286 20.49 13.75 -30.67
C HIS A 286 19.18 14.42 -31.13
N PRO A 287 19.24 15.66 -31.66
CA PRO A 287 18.04 16.44 -31.96
C PRO A 287 17.20 15.77 -33.06
N GLY A 288 15.92 15.52 -32.76
CA GLY A 288 14.98 14.87 -33.68
C GLY A 288 15.20 13.36 -33.87
N VAL A 289 16.06 12.72 -33.06
CA VAL A 289 16.26 11.26 -33.08
C VAL A 289 15.34 10.59 -32.06
N ALA A 290 14.47 9.70 -32.54
CA ALA A 290 13.54 8.95 -31.72
C ALA A 290 13.50 7.45 -32.12
N PRO A 291 13.51 6.52 -31.14
CA PRO A 291 13.80 6.74 -29.72
C PRO A 291 15.22 7.31 -29.50
N ASN A 292 15.43 8.01 -28.39
CA ASN A 292 16.76 8.51 -28.04
C ASN A 292 17.78 7.36 -27.98
N PRO A 293 19.00 7.46 -28.53
CA PRO A 293 20.00 6.38 -28.48
C PRO A 293 20.30 5.83 -27.08
N ALA A 294 20.17 6.66 -26.03
CA ALA A 294 20.34 6.27 -24.64
C ALA A 294 19.25 5.30 -24.12
N SER A 295 18.11 5.14 -24.81
CA SER A 295 17.01 4.28 -24.36
C SER A 295 17.32 2.78 -24.33
N LYS A 296 18.41 2.35 -24.96
CA LYS A 296 18.79 0.93 -25.08
C LYS A 296 19.33 0.33 -23.79
N THR A 297 19.92 1.13 -22.92
CA THR A 297 20.63 0.68 -21.72
C THR A 297 20.58 1.76 -20.65
N TYR A 298 20.18 1.41 -19.43
CA TYR A 298 20.17 2.35 -18.32
C TYR A 298 21.59 2.83 -17.98
N ASN A 299 21.76 4.16 -17.89
CA ASN A 299 22.98 4.78 -17.42
C ASN A 299 22.69 6.06 -16.62
N ALA A 300 22.95 6.01 -15.31
CA ALA A 300 22.68 7.10 -14.37
C ALA A 300 23.50 8.38 -14.62
N ASP A 301 24.64 8.30 -15.32
CA ASP A 301 25.49 9.46 -15.61
C ASP A 301 24.97 10.32 -16.77
N ILE A 302 23.98 9.81 -17.52
CA ILE A 302 23.39 10.49 -18.71
C ILE A 302 21.85 10.57 -18.67
N GLU A 303 21.21 9.90 -17.73
CA GLU A 303 19.78 10.00 -17.45
C GLU A 303 19.54 10.99 -16.30
N GLY A 304 18.50 11.81 -16.42
CA GLY A 304 18.01 12.60 -15.31
C GLY A 304 17.27 11.76 -14.26
N GLY A 305 17.11 12.34 -13.07
CA GLY A 305 16.59 11.62 -11.93
C GLY A 305 15.07 11.44 -11.97
N PRO A 306 14.50 10.87 -10.90
CA PRO A 306 13.07 10.60 -10.78
C PRO A 306 12.18 11.82 -10.97
N GLU A 307 12.68 13.05 -10.78
CA GLU A 307 11.98 14.31 -11.07
C GLU A 307 11.59 14.47 -12.55
N LEU A 308 12.29 13.79 -13.46
CA LEU A 308 11.99 13.77 -14.89
C LEU A 308 11.18 12.54 -15.33
N HIS A 309 10.82 11.63 -14.42
CA HIS A 309 9.90 10.54 -14.71
C HIS A 309 8.47 11.06 -14.84
N ALA A 310 7.68 10.46 -15.73
CA ALA A 310 6.32 10.87 -16.08
C ALA A 310 5.43 11.25 -14.87
N LEU A 311 5.37 10.38 -13.85
CA LEU A 311 4.57 10.61 -12.65
C LEU A 311 5.01 11.86 -11.87
N MET A 312 6.31 12.06 -11.67
CA MET A 312 6.81 13.20 -10.91
C MET A 312 6.68 14.51 -11.70
N ARG A 313 6.84 14.46 -13.02
CA ARG A 313 6.55 15.60 -13.91
C ARG A 313 5.07 15.98 -13.81
N ALA A 314 4.14 15.03 -13.88
CA ALA A 314 2.70 15.29 -13.76
C ALA A 314 2.33 15.91 -12.39
N VAL A 315 2.91 15.40 -11.29
CA VAL A 315 2.76 16.00 -9.94
C VAL A 315 3.25 17.45 -9.92
N GLU A 316 4.41 17.75 -10.51
CA GLU A 316 4.95 19.11 -10.57
C GLU A 316 4.11 20.03 -11.47
N LEU A 317 3.40 19.53 -12.50
CA LEU A 317 2.45 20.35 -13.26
C LEU A 317 1.24 20.76 -12.40
N VAL A 318 0.67 19.85 -11.62
CA VAL A 318 -0.41 20.17 -10.65
C VAL A 318 0.10 21.17 -9.59
N ALA A 319 1.30 20.95 -9.05
CA ALA A 319 1.90 21.83 -8.07
C ALA A 319 2.23 23.22 -8.64
N ARG A 320 2.74 23.30 -9.88
CA ARG A 320 2.98 24.55 -10.62
C ARG A 320 1.69 25.33 -10.80
N TRP A 321 0.65 24.68 -11.32
CA TRP A 321 -0.65 25.32 -11.53
C TRP A 321 -1.13 26.01 -10.25
N ARG A 322 -1.07 25.32 -9.10
CA ARG A 322 -1.51 25.88 -7.81
C ARG A 322 -0.68 27.09 -7.38
N ARG A 323 0.65 26.99 -7.47
CA ARG A 323 1.57 28.10 -7.11
C ARG A 323 1.44 29.31 -8.05
N GLU A 324 1.00 29.12 -9.29
CA GLU A 324 0.75 30.21 -10.23
C GLU A 324 -0.60 30.91 -9.97
N HIS A 325 -1.65 30.15 -9.64
CA HIS A 325 -2.99 30.71 -9.43
C HIS A 325 -3.21 31.24 -8.00
N ASP A 326 -2.58 30.67 -6.96
CA ASP A 326 -2.52 31.28 -5.60
C ASP A 326 -1.95 32.72 -5.63
N ARG A 327 -1.12 33.06 -6.63
CA ARG A 327 -0.54 34.40 -6.80
C ARG A 327 -1.45 35.40 -7.51
N LEU A 328 -2.48 34.92 -8.21
CA LEU A 328 -3.48 35.75 -8.91
C LEU A 328 -4.65 36.11 -7.99
N ASP A 329 -5.00 35.22 -7.05
CA ASP A 329 -6.03 35.46 -6.02
C ASP A 329 -5.52 36.33 -4.84
N GLY A 330 -4.22 36.62 -4.79
CA GLY A 330 -3.61 37.51 -3.82
C GLY A 330 -3.56 38.98 -4.27
N VAL A 331 -3.55 39.91 -3.31
CA VAL A 331 -3.34 41.35 -3.54
C VAL A 331 -2.14 41.55 -4.49
N PRO A 332 -2.24 42.41 -5.54
CA PRO A 332 -1.19 42.53 -6.54
C PRO A 332 0.13 42.97 -5.91
N ALA A 333 1.04 42.01 -5.76
CA ALA A 333 2.39 42.27 -5.31
C ALA A 333 3.07 43.18 -6.35
N LEU A 334 3.61 44.29 -5.87
CA LEU A 334 4.43 45.19 -6.66
C LEU A 334 5.51 44.40 -7.41
N THR A 335 5.62 44.69 -8.71
CA THR A 335 6.65 44.26 -9.69
C THR A 335 7.73 43.29 -9.19
N PRO A 336 7.95 42.13 -9.83
CA PRO A 336 8.91 41.15 -9.37
C PRO A 336 10.34 41.72 -9.37
N THR A 337 10.85 42.02 -8.18
CA THR A 337 12.29 42.07 -7.94
C THR A 337 12.80 40.65 -8.04
N ALA A 338 13.29 40.29 -9.22
CA ALA A 338 13.97 39.02 -9.46
C ALA A 338 15.22 38.96 -8.58
N ASP A 339 15.13 38.23 -7.48
CA ASP A 339 16.26 37.85 -6.63
C ASP A 339 17.25 37.01 -7.48
N PRO A 340 18.44 37.54 -7.83
CA PRO A 340 19.37 36.87 -8.71
C PRO A 340 20.10 35.70 -8.04
N SER A 341 19.90 35.50 -6.72
CA SER A 341 20.55 34.42 -5.95
C SER A 341 19.82 33.08 -6.02
N LYS A 342 18.57 33.05 -6.50
CA LYS A 342 17.82 31.81 -6.70
C LYS A 342 18.02 31.31 -8.12
N PRO A 343 18.41 30.03 -8.34
CA PRO A 343 18.42 29.48 -9.67
C PRO A 343 17.01 29.57 -10.23
N LYS A 344 16.86 30.20 -11.41
CA LYS A 344 15.68 29.98 -12.23
C LYS A 344 15.62 28.48 -12.48
N LEU A 345 14.56 27.82 -12.00
CA LEU A 345 14.10 26.60 -12.66
C LEU A 345 13.87 27.00 -14.12
N GLU A 346 14.72 26.50 -15.00
CA GLU A 346 14.50 26.61 -16.44
C GLU A 346 13.08 26.11 -16.70
N GLN A 347 12.28 26.89 -17.44
CA GLN A 347 10.94 26.45 -17.79
C GLN A 347 11.12 25.18 -18.62
N PRO A 348 10.67 24.00 -18.15
CA PRO A 348 10.81 22.80 -18.95
C PRO A 348 9.92 22.98 -20.18
N ASP A 349 10.48 22.79 -21.36
CA ASP A 349 9.74 22.79 -22.61
C ASP A 349 8.61 21.75 -22.50
N LEU A 350 7.39 22.25 -22.38
CA LEU A 350 6.21 21.41 -22.23
C LEU A 350 5.88 20.77 -23.58
N SER A 351 5.52 19.49 -23.55
CA SER A 351 4.99 18.80 -24.73
C SER A 351 3.66 19.44 -25.21
N ALA A 352 3.17 19.02 -26.39
CA ALA A 352 1.91 19.55 -26.90
C ALA A 352 0.72 19.08 -26.04
N LEU A 353 0.74 17.83 -25.57
CA LEU A 353 -0.27 17.31 -24.63
C LEU A 353 -0.15 17.96 -23.24
N GLU A 354 1.07 18.10 -22.71
CA GLU A 354 1.34 18.77 -21.42
C GLU A 354 0.82 20.21 -21.40
N SER A 355 1.16 20.98 -22.44
CA SER A 355 0.70 22.36 -22.61
C SER A 355 -0.81 22.46 -22.74
N TYR A 356 -1.44 21.53 -23.46
CA TYR A 356 -2.87 21.52 -23.70
C TYR A 356 -3.65 21.33 -22.38
N PHE A 357 -3.42 20.23 -21.65
CA PHE A 357 -4.17 19.96 -20.42
C PHE A 357 -3.91 21.00 -19.32
N LEU A 358 -2.67 21.49 -19.18
CA LEU A 358 -2.33 22.50 -18.17
C LEU A 358 -3.05 23.85 -18.37
N TYR A 359 -3.37 24.22 -19.62
CA TYR A 359 -3.91 25.55 -19.96
C TYR A 359 -5.32 25.55 -20.59
N ARG A 360 -5.91 24.40 -20.94
CA ARG A 360 -7.25 24.26 -21.55
C ARG A 360 -8.34 25.06 -20.84
N HIS A 361 -8.28 25.12 -19.51
CA HIS A 361 -9.29 25.77 -18.66
C HIS A 361 -8.83 27.08 -18.02
N ARG A 362 -7.81 27.75 -18.59
CA ARG A 362 -7.33 29.03 -18.05
C ARG A 362 -8.40 30.13 -18.23
N PRO A 363 -8.82 30.83 -17.16
CA PRO A 363 -9.77 31.94 -17.28
C PRO A 363 -9.23 33.03 -18.21
N GLY A 364 -9.98 33.36 -19.27
CA GLY A 364 -9.67 34.46 -20.19
C GLY A 364 -9.13 34.07 -21.57
N THR A 365 -8.80 32.81 -21.84
CA THR A 365 -8.39 32.35 -23.18
C THR A 365 -9.55 31.75 -23.98
N SER A 366 -10.36 32.61 -24.61
CA SER A 366 -11.08 32.19 -25.82
C SER A 366 -10.06 31.87 -26.91
N THR A 367 -10.14 30.66 -27.46
CA THR A 367 -9.16 30.08 -28.38
C THR A 367 -9.00 30.88 -29.66
N ASN A 368 -7.79 31.40 -29.91
CA ASN A 368 -7.30 31.67 -31.26
C ASN A 368 -5.77 31.49 -31.31
N ILE A 369 -5.33 30.23 -31.20
CA ILE A 369 -3.91 29.88 -31.22
C ILE A 369 -3.44 29.84 -32.68
N SER A 370 -2.72 30.89 -33.09
CA SER A 370 -2.02 30.95 -34.37
C SER A 370 -0.77 31.83 -34.25
N ASN A 371 0.21 31.34 -33.50
CA ASN A 371 1.67 31.42 -33.74
C ASN A 371 2.45 31.10 -32.45
N PRO A 372 3.64 30.48 -32.53
CA PRO A 372 4.54 30.38 -31.39
C PRO A 372 5.09 31.78 -31.03
N PRO A 373 5.35 32.07 -29.74
CA PRO A 373 5.95 33.34 -29.34
C PRO A 373 7.40 33.42 -29.85
N GLN A 374 7.68 34.43 -30.68
CA GLN A 374 9.05 34.72 -31.10
C GLN A 374 9.89 35.23 -29.92
N SER A 375 11.12 34.72 -29.80
CA SER A 375 12.10 35.18 -28.82
C SER A 375 12.59 36.61 -29.15
N PRO A 376 12.53 37.56 -28.20
CA PRO A 376 13.02 38.92 -28.43
C PRO A 376 14.55 38.96 -28.41
N SER A 377 15.13 39.66 -29.40
CA SER A 377 16.58 39.80 -29.61
C SER A 377 17.11 41.17 -29.15
N PHE A 378 18.45 41.26 -29.01
CA PHE A 378 19.29 42.49 -28.91
C PHE A 378 19.42 43.20 -27.53
N PRO A 379 20.48 44.01 -27.26
CA PRO A 379 21.83 44.08 -27.87
C PRO A 379 23.03 44.16 -26.87
N LEU A 380 24.22 44.16 -27.47
CA LEU A 380 25.61 44.19 -26.95
C LEU A 380 26.04 45.21 -25.84
N LYS A 381 27.06 44.76 -25.08
CA LYS A 381 28.26 45.48 -24.54
C LYS A 381 28.14 46.51 -23.39
N ARG A 382 28.84 46.19 -22.28
CA ARG A 382 29.86 46.97 -21.51
C ARG A 382 30.16 46.17 -20.22
N LYS A 383 31.31 46.27 -19.52
CA LYS A 383 32.72 46.61 -19.84
C LYS A 383 33.53 46.03 -18.64
N HIS A 384 34.76 45.57 -18.87
CA HIS A 384 35.75 45.24 -17.83
C HIS A 384 35.96 46.41 -16.84
N ASP A 385 36.19 46.10 -15.56
CA ASP A 385 37.14 46.76 -14.62
C ASP A 385 37.35 45.81 -13.39
N ASP A 386 38.42 46.00 -12.61
CA ASP A 386 39.21 44.91 -11.96
C ASP A 386 38.89 44.56 -10.47
N ALA A 387 39.86 43.93 -9.77
CA ALA A 387 39.65 42.91 -8.73
C ALA A 387 40.27 43.18 -7.32
N ASN A 388 40.06 42.21 -6.40
CA ASN A 388 40.79 41.93 -5.15
C ASN A 388 40.47 42.83 -3.92
N PRO A 389 40.84 42.49 -2.65
CA PRO A 389 41.43 41.23 -2.13
C PRO A 389 40.79 40.64 -0.85
N GLU A 390 41.28 39.44 -0.45
CA GLU A 390 41.42 38.92 0.94
C GLU A 390 40.14 38.64 1.80
N SER A 391 40.07 37.62 2.65
CA SER A 391 41.10 36.71 3.20
C SER A 391 40.68 35.25 3.18
N ALA A 392 41.65 34.34 2.99
CA ALA A 392 41.48 32.92 3.28
C ALA A 392 41.73 32.62 4.78
N LEU A 393 40.95 31.69 5.36
CA LEU A 393 41.36 30.93 6.55
C LEU A 393 40.83 29.49 6.47
N THR A 394 41.78 28.55 6.35
CA THR A 394 41.59 27.10 6.45
C THR A 394 42.21 26.58 7.76
N ILE A 395 41.39 26.19 8.74
CA ILE A 395 41.70 25.43 9.99
C ILE A 395 40.37 24.83 10.49
N ASP A 396 40.20 23.62 11.04
CA ASP A 396 40.88 22.31 10.94
C ASP A 396 39.95 21.25 11.62
N PRO A 397 39.86 19.97 11.21
CA PRO A 397 38.78 19.09 11.65
C PRO A 397 39.09 18.35 12.96
N SER A 398 38.80 18.98 14.11
CA SER A 398 38.65 18.29 15.40
C SER A 398 37.79 19.08 16.40
N ALA A 399 36.49 18.78 16.43
CA ALA A 399 35.60 19.14 17.53
C ALA A 399 34.52 18.05 17.70
N ASP A 400 34.41 17.53 18.91
CA ASP A 400 33.44 16.54 19.37
C ASP A 400 32.00 17.13 19.32
N PRO A 401 31.03 16.50 18.62
CA PRO A 401 29.67 17.00 18.50
C PRO A 401 28.79 16.56 19.68
N SER A 402 29.22 16.85 20.92
CA SER A 402 28.40 16.68 22.11
C SER A 402 28.21 18.03 22.83
N GLN A 403 26.93 18.35 23.12
CA GLN A 403 26.43 19.56 23.81
C GLN A 403 26.32 20.87 23.00
N THR A 404 25.21 21.03 22.25
CA THR A 404 24.26 22.15 22.44
C THR A 404 22.96 21.94 21.66
N GLN A 405 21.97 21.24 22.24
CA GLN A 405 20.58 21.34 21.76
C GLN A 405 19.85 22.44 22.53
N LEU A 406 19.51 23.53 21.84
CA LEU A 406 18.43 24.42 22.26
C LEU A 406 17.12 23.89 21.67
N HIS A 407 16.25 23.36 22.53
CA HIS A 407 14.96 22.81 22.13
C HIS A 407 14.01 23.90 21.61
N HIS A 408 13.73 23.89 20.31
CA HIS A 408 12.44 24.34 19.79
C HIS A 408 11.63 23.12 19.38
N PRO A 409 10.41 22.92 19.93
CA PRO A 409 9.55 21.83 19.49
C PRO A 409 9.08 22.09 18.05
N PRO A 410 9.02 21.05 17.19
CA PRO A 410 8.41 21.19 15.87
C PRO A 410 6.92 21.55 16.01
N PRO A 411 6.36 22.35 15.08
CA PRO A 411 4.92 22.63 15.09
C PRO A 411 4.12 21.32 14.95
N PRO A 412 2.98 21.18 15.63
CA PRO A 412 2.20 19.95 15.59
C PRO A 412 1.73 19.65 14.17
N ALA A 413 1.83 18.37 13.78
CA ALA A 413 1.21 17.91 12.54
C ALA A 413 -0.31 18.15 12.58
N PRO A 414 -0.95 18.56 11.46
CA PRO A 414 -2.39 18.64 11.41
C PRO A 414 -3.01 17.26 11.69
N PRO A 415 -4.17 17.19 12.37
CA PRO A 415 -4.83 15.93 12.67
C PRO A 415 -5.15 15.16 11.38
N PRO A 416 -5.25 13.82 11.43
CA PRO A 416 -5.75 13.05 10.31
C PRO A 416 -7.14 13.55 9.95
N SER A 417 -7.37 13.86 8.67
CA SER A 417 -8.66 14.35 8.19
C SER A 417 -9.74 13.30 8.43
N THR A 418 -10.49 13.46 9.51
CA THR A 418 -11.76 12.77 9.70
C THR A 418 -12.69 13.22 8.59
N VAL A 419 -13.28 12.26 7.86
CA VAL A 419 -14.31 12.54 6.85
C VAL A 419 -15.51 13.19 7.53
N LEU A 420 -15.58 14.51 7.47
CA LEU A 420 -16.78 15.26 7.81
C LEU A 420 -17.66 15.29 6.55
N LEU A 421 -18.77 14.57 6.63
CA LEU A 421 -19.91 14.77 5.72
C LEU A 421 -20.37 16.22 5.92
N ALA A 422 -20.23 17.05 4.88
CA ALA A 422 -20.78 18.39 4.88
C ALA A 422 -22.27 18.33 4.52
N ASP A 423 -23.12 18.89 5.37
CA ASP A 423 -24.56 18.99 5.10
C ASP A 423 -24.83 19.90 3.89
N TYR A 424 -25.66 19.43 2.96
CA TYR A 424 -26.15 20.22 1.83
C TYR A 424 -27.08 21.34 2.30
N SER A 425 -26.87 22.57 1.78
CA SER A 425 -27.97 23.51 1.56
C SER A 425 -27.65 24.64 0.57
N THR A 426 -28.65 24.94 -0.26
CA THR A 426 -28.83 26.05 -1.21
C THR A 426 -27.94 26.12 -2.47
N PRO A 427 -28.55 26.22 -3.67
CA PRO A 427 -27.83 26.38 -4.93
C PRO A 427 -27.53 27.85 -5.22
N ALA A 428 -26.25 28.20 -5.35
CA ALA A 428 -25.80 29.45 -5.94
C ALA A 428 -25.00 29.12 -7.20
N THR A 429 -25.51 29.54 -8.37
CA THR A 429 -24.81 29.41 -9.66
C THR A 429 -23.50 30.20 -9.60
N THR A 430 -22.43 29.49 -9.26
CA THR A 430 -21.08 30.06 -9.09
C THR A 430 -20.35 29.90 -10.42
N PRO A 431 -19.62 30.92 -10.93
CA PRO A 431 -18.81 30.75 -12.13
C PRO A 431 -17.81 29.61 -11.92
N ALA A 432 -17.64 28.76 -12.95
CA ALA A 432 -16.91 27.49 -12.87
C ALA A 432 -15.61 27.64 -12.07
N ALA A 433 -15.58 27.03 -10.89
CA ALA A 433 -14.42 27.07 -10.01
C ALA A 433 -13.22 26.44 -10.72
N SER A 434 -12.02 26.94 -10.44
CA SER A 434 -10.80 26.36 -11.01
C SER A 434 -10.70 24.89 -10.61
N ARG A 435 -10.76 24.00 -11.63
CA ARG A 435 -10.83 22.54 -11.47
C ARG A 435 -9.72 21.99 -10.57
N ILE A 436 -8.49 22.43 -10.81
CA ILE A 436 -7.42 22.27 -9.81
C ILE A 436 -7.69 23.30 -8.71
N ARG A 437 -7.98 22.86 -7.48
CA ARG A 437 -8.15 23.79 -6.35
C ARG A 437 -6.81 24.43 -5.97
N THR A 438 -6.77 25.75 -5.82
CA THR A 438 -5.61 26.49 -5.26
C THR A 438 -5.44 26.17 -3.76
N ARG A 439 -4.33 26.59 -3.13
CA ARG A 439 -4.16 26.36 -1.68
C ARG A 439 -5.19 27.16 -0.87
N SER A 440 -5.54 28.38 -1.31
CA SER A 440 -6.60 29.17 -0.68
C SER A 440 -7.98 28.51 -0.77
N GLN A 441 -8.24 27.73 -1.84
CA GLN A 441 -9.45 26.93 -2.04
C GLN A 441 -9.38 25.53 -1.37
N GLY A 442 -8.39 25.27 -0.51
CA GLY A 442 -8.23 24.00 0.20
C GLY A 442 -7.48 22.90 -0.56
N GLY A 443 -6.95 23.19 -1.75
CA GLY A 443 -6.14 22.23 -2.52
C GLY A 443 -4.81 21.90 -1.84
N TYR A 444 -4.58 20.63 -1.53
CA TYR A 444 -3.34 20.13 -0.94
C TYR A 444 -2.73 18.96 -1.74
N LEU A 445 -1.47 19.12 -2.20
CA LEU A 445 -0.71 18.13 -3.01
C LEU A 445 -1.55 17.48 -4.14
N CYS A 446 -1.64 16.16 -4.22
CA CYS A 446 -2.54 15.41 -5.11
C CYS A 446 -3.61 14.66 -4.31
N THR A 447 -4.02 15.22 -3.15
CA THR A 447 -5.09 14.64 -2.31
C THR A 447 -6.38 14.52 -3.09
N ASP A 448 -7.08 13.40 -2.89
CA ASP A 448 -8.34 13.01 -3.54
C ASP A 448 -8.27 12.75 -5.06
N LEU A 449 -7.09 12.94 -5.69
CA LEU A 449 -6.88 12.70 -7.11
C LEU A 449 -6.50 11.24 -7.42
N ASP A 450 -6.85 10.81 -8.62
CA ASP A 450 -6.44 9.52 -9.20
C ASP A 450 -5.30 9.72 -10.21
N VAL A 451 -4.43 8.71 -10.34
CA VAL A 451 -3.37 8.73 -11.36
C VAL A 451 -3.32 7.45 -12.20
N TYR A 452 -3.39 7.64 -13.51
CA TYR A 452 -3.34 6.60 -14.53
C TYR A 452 -1.96 6.61 -15.18
N LEU A 453 -1.28 5.47 -15.20
CA LEU A 453 0.08 5.32 -15.66
C LEU A 453 0.16 4.27 -16.76
N SER A 454 0.93 4.55 -17.81
CA SER A 454 1.22 3.58 -18.87
C SER A 454 1.95 2.32 -18.37
N HIS A 455 2.72 2.44 -17.29
CA HIS A 455 3.56 1.42 -16.67
C HIS A 455 3.54 1.57 -15.15
N GLU A 456 3.85 0.49 -14.42
CA GLU A 456 4.02 0.54 -12.97
C GLU A 456 5.16 1.51 -12.58
N PRO A 457 4.96 2.41 -11.60
CA PRO A 457 5.99 3.35 -11.20
C PRO A 457 7.11 2.64 -10.44
N CYS A 458 8.35 3.11 -10.64
CA CYS A 458 9.51 2.61 -9.87
C CYS A 458 9.39 2.94 -8.38
N LEU A 459 10.27 2.37 -7.56
CA LEU A 459 10.27 2.57 -6.10
C LEU A 459 10.25 4.05 -5.69
N CYS A 460 11.06 4.90 -6.33
CA CYS A 460 11.10 6.34 -6.01
C CYS A 460 9.81 7.06 -6.43
N CYS A 461 9.27 6.77 -7.61
CA CYS A 461 8.01 7.35 -8.08
C CYS A 461 6.82 6.88 -7.23
N SER A 462 6.82 5.61 -6.81
CA SER A 462 5.82 5.04 -5.88
C SER A 462 5.84 5.75 -4.52
N MET A 463 7.02 6.04 -3.98
CA MET A 463 7.14 6.82 -2.74
C MET A 463 6.72 8.28 -2.95
N GLY A 464 7.12 8.90 -4.07
CA GLY A 464 6.73 10.26 -4.45
C GLY A 464 5.21 10.43 -4.60
N MET A 465 4.52 9.41 -5.13
CA MET A 465 3.06 9.32 -5.20
C MET A 465 2.41 9.33 -3.81
N LEU A 466 2.90 8.49 -2.89
CA LEU A 466 2.39 8.44 -1.50
C LEU A 466 2.64 9.75 -0.74
N LEU A 467 3.82 10.36 -0.93
CA LEU A 467 4.11 11.70 -0.38
C LEU A 467 3.20 12.77 -0.99
N SER A 468 2.80 12.62 -2.26
CA SER A 468 1.84 13.48 -2.95
C SER A 468 0.38 13.22 -2.57
N ARG A 469 0.09 12.16 -1.80
CA ARG A 469 -1.23 11.81 -1.26
C ARG A 469 -2.34 11.46 -2.26
N PHE A 470 -2.00 10.86 -3.40
CA PHE A 470 -3.02 10.32 -4.32
C PHE A 470 -4.02 9.39 -3.62
N ARG A 471 -5.28 9.43 -4.07
CA ARG A 471 -6.39 8.55 -3.67
C ARG A 471 -6.18 7.15 -4.24
N SER A 472 -5.94 7.06 -5.54
CA SER A 472 -5.70 5.80 -6.23
C SER A 472 -4.65 5.89 -7.33
N VAL A 473 -4.16 4.73 -7.76
CA VAL A 473 -3.21 4.56 -8.85
C VAL A 473 -3.62 3.36 -9.71
N ILE A 474 -3.63 3.57 -11.02
CA ILE A 474 -4.11 2.62 -12.03
C ILE A 474 -3.04 2.46 -13.11
N PHE A 475 -2.70 1.22 -13.49
CA PHE A 475 -1.82 0.92 -14.62
C PHE A 475 -2.16 -0.43 -15.27
N PRO A 476 -1.82 -0.70 -16.54
CA PRO A 476 -2.13 -1.99 -17.17
C PRO A 476 -1.37 -3.13 -16.48
N ARG A 477 -1.98 -4.32 -16.33
CA ARG A 477 -1.31 -5.51 -15.78
C ARG A 477 -0.03 -5.85 -16.56
N ARG A 478 -0.09 -5.77 -17.89
CA ARG A 478 1.07 -5.92 -18.79
C ARG A 478 2.13 -4.81 -18.67
N GLY A 479 1.80 -3.70 -18.00
CA GLY A 479 2.70 -2.59 -17.66
C GLY A 479 3.43 -2.77 -16.32
N ARG A 480 3.22 -3.87 -15.58
CA ARG A 480 3.98 -4.23 -14.37
C ARG A 480 5.48 -4.29 -14.69
N LEU A 481 6.30 -3.68 -13.84
CA LEU A 481 7.77 -3.63 -14.04
C LEU A 481 8.48 -4.61 -13.10
N GLY A 482 9.63 -5.14 -13.54
CA GLY A 482 10.52 -5.95 -12.69
C GLY A 482 11.03 -5.20 -11.45
N THR A 483 11.11 -3.87 -11.55
CA THR A 483 11.63 -2.90 -10.56
C THR A 483 10.53 -1.99 -10.00
N GLY A 484 9.26 -2.31 -10.28
CA GLY A 484 8.09 -1.55 -9.82
C GLY A 484 7.90 -1.58 -8.30
N GLY A 485 7.33 -0.51 -7.75
CA GLY A 485 7.14 -0.33 -6.30
C GLY A 485 5.75 -0.66 -5.77
N LEU A 486 4.76 -0.97 -6.62
CA LEU A 486 3.35 -1.11 -6.21
C LEU A 486 2.86 -2.55 -6.19
N SER A 487 3.35 -3.39 -7.11
CA SER A 487 2.99 -4.80 -7.16
C SER A 487 3.46 -5.54 -5.89
N SER A 488 2.60 -6.44 -5.39
CA SER A 488 2.88 -7.30 -4.22
C SER A 488 3.22 -8.75 -4.58
N GLU A 489 3.22 -9.07 -5.87
CA GLU A 489 3.33 -10.43 -6.42
C GLU A 489 3.69 -10.42 -7.91
N PRO A 490 4.19 -11.55 -8.47
CA PRO A 490 4.41 -11.68 -9.92
C PRO A 490 3.13 -11.54 -10.74
N VAL A 491 3.32 -11.34 -12.05
CA VAL A 491 2.28 -11.64 -13.03
C VAL A 491 2.15 -13.15 -13.06
N VAL A 492 1.06 -13.66 -12.48
CA VAL A 492 0.70 -15.07 -12.59
C VAL A 492 0.08 -15.26 -13.98
N GLY A 493 0.82 -15.88 -14.89
CA GLY A 493 0.23 -16.43 -16.11
C GLY A 493 -0.71 -17.60 -15.77
N PRO A 494 -1.63 -17.98 -16.67
CA PRO A 494 -2.50 -19.14 -16.43
C PRO A 494 -1.64 -20.38 -16.14
N VAL A 495 -2.01 -21.11 -15.09
CA VAL A 495 -1.37 -22.38 -14.74
C VAL A 495 -1.68 -23.37 -15.85
N ALA A 496 -0.66 -23.79 -16.60
CA ALA A 496 -0.79 -24.90 -17.52
C ALA A 496 -1.08 -26.17 -16.71
N ASP A 497 -2.10 -26.94 -17.12
CA ASP A 497 -2.37 -28.25 -16.54
C ASP A 497 -1.13 -29.14 -16.63
N GLU A 498 -0.86 -29.90 -15.58
CA GLU A 498 0.25 -30.85 -15.52
C GLU A 498 0.11 -31.89 -16.64
N LEU A 499 0.97 -31.84 -17.67
CA LEU A 499 1.35 -32.97 -18.55
C LEU A 499 2.41 -32.53 -19.60
N GLU A 500 3.69 -32.74 -19.30
CA GLU A 500 4.72 -33.29 -20.20
C GLU A 500 6.01 -33.54 -19.36
N PRO A 501 6.85 -34.54 -19.70
CA PRO A 501 7.90 -35.02 -18.81
C PRO A 501 9.20 -34.19 -18.84
N ALA A 502 9.96 -34.26 -17.76
CA ALA A 502 11.19 -33.51 -17.55
C ALA A 502 12.25 -33.76 -18.66
N GLY A 503 12.43 -32.79 -19.54
CA GLY A 503 13.66 -32.58 -20.31
C GLY A 503 14.65 -31.73 -19.50
N GLU A 504 15.94 -32.06 -19.56
CA GLU A 504 17.00 -31.44 -18.77
C GLU A 504 17.18 -29.94 -19.10
N ALA A 505 16.47 -29.08 -18.35
CA ALA A 505 16.71 -27.65 -18.30
C ALA A 505 17.62 -27.29 -17.12
N ASP A 506 18.58 -26.40 -17.36
CA ASP A 506 19.64 -25.98 -16.44
C ASP A 506 19.13 -25.62 -15.04
N ALA A 507 19.53 -26.41 -14.04
CA ALA A 507 19.13 -26.28 -12.64
C ALA A 507 19.64 -24.99 -11.95
N SER A 508 20.41 -24.13 -12.64
CA SER A 508 20.87 -22.83 -12.13
C SER A 508 19.89 -21.66 -12.35
N ALA A 509 18.76 -21.89 -13.02
CA ALA A 509 17.79 -20.84 -13.35
C ALA A 509 16.60 -20.71 -12.38
N VAL A 510 16.24 -21.77 -11.65
CA VAL A 510 15.05 -21.81 -10.77
C VAL A 510 15.31 -21.07 -9.44
N ASP A 511 16.54 -21.15 -8.92
CA ASP A 511 16.94 -20.67 -7.59
C ASP A 511 17.06 -19.13 -7.45
N ARG A 512 16.68 -18.36 -8.48
CA ARG A 512 16.72 -16.87 -8.47
C ARG A 512 15.35 -16.19 -8.53
N GLN A 513 14.26 -16.93 -8.68
CA GLN A 513 12.92 -16.31 -8.69
C GLN A 513 12.43 -15.93 -7.28
N ASP A 514 12.92 -16.62 -6.23
CA ASP A 514 12.54 -16.35 -4.84
C ASP A 514 13.15 -15.06 -4.24
N GLU A 515 14.20 -14.49 -4.85
CA GLU A 515 14.82 -13.25 -4.36
C GLU A 515 14.04 -11.97 -4.73
N ARG A 516 12.96 -12.04 -5.53
CA ARG A 516 12.23 -10.83 -5.90
C ARG A 516 11.39 -10.28 -4.74
N GLY A 517 11.92 -9.22 -4.12
CA GLY A 517 11.21 -8.34 -3.20
C GLY A 517 10.12 -7.54 -3.91
N TYR A 518 8.87 -7.98 -3.80
CA TYR A 518 7.70 -7.17 -4.12
C TYR A 518 7.39 -6.25 -2.93
N TYR A 519 7.29 -4.94 -3.18
CA TYR A 519 7.21 -3.96 -2.11
C TYR A 519 5.77 -3.72 -1.62
N GLY A 520 4.78 -3.71 -2.54
CA GLY A 520 3.39 -3.39 -2.22
C GLY A 520 3.22 -2.02 -1.56
N LEU A 521 3.95 -0.99 -2.03
CA LEU A 521 3.99 0.31 -1.33
C LEU A 521 2.63 1.00 -1.23
N HIS A 522 1.69 0.70 -2.15
CA HIS A 522 0.34 1.29 -2.12
C HIS A 522 -0.37 1.05 -0.78
N TRP A 523 -0.14 -0.09 -0.12
CA TRP A 523 -0.81 -0.44 1.13
C TRP A 523 0.12 -1.10 2.16
N ARG A 524 0.95 -0.29 2.83
CA ARG A 524 1.85 -0.74 3.90
C ARG A 524 1.40 -0.29 5.29
N LYS A 525 1.52 -1.17 6.30
CA LYS A 525 1.28 -0.81 7.71
C LYS A 525 2.34 0.14 8.25
N GLU A 526 3.55 0.10 7.69
CA GLU A 526 4.73 0.88 8.06
C GLU A 526 4.72 2.31 7.50
N LEU A 527 3.81 2.61 6.56
CA LEU A 527 3.69 3.93 5.92
C LEU A 527 2.46 4.69 6.45
N ASN A 528 2.66 6.00 6.66
CA ASN A 528 1.64 6.92 7.17
C ASN A 528 0.58 7.32 6.12
N TRP A 529 0.80 7.00 4.85
CA TRP A 529 -0.16 7.21 3.76
C TRP A 529 -0.27 5.94 2.91
N ARG A 530 -1.43 5.74 2.30
CA ARG A 530 -1.76 4.60 1.43
C ARG A 530 -2.59 5.10 0.26
N ALA A 531 -2.43 4.46 -0.89
CA ALA A 531 -3.24 4.70 -2.08
C ALA A 531 -3.95 3.41 -2.46
N LEU A 532 -5.15 3.52 -3.05
CA LEU A 532 -5.83 2.35 -3.60
C LEU A 532 -5.13 1.96 -4.91
N GLY A 533 -4.56 0.76 -4.95
CA GLY A 533 -3.86 0.26 -6.13
C GLY A 533 -4.79 -0.58 -6.99
N PHE A 534 -4.87 -0.25 -8.28
CA PHE A 534 -5.61 -1.02 -9.27
C PHE A 534 -4.73 -1.33 -10.48
N GLU A 535 -4.99 -2.47 -11.11
CA GLU A 535 -4.46 -2.81 -12.42
C GLU A 535 -5.60 -2.94 -13.44
N PHE A 536 -5.33 -2.56 -14.68
CA PHE A 536 -6.24 -2.75 -15.79
C PHE A 536 -5.85 -4.00 -16.56
N VAL A 537 -6.78 -4.93 -16.70
CA VAL A 537 -6.60 -6.21 -17.41
C VAL A 537 -7.23 -6.03 -18.79
N GLU A 538 -6.44 -6.02 -19.85
CA GLU A 538 -6.97 -5.84 -21.21
C GLU A 538 -7.63 -7.12 -21.71
N ASP A 539 -8.68 -6.97 -22.52
CA ASP A 539 -9.33 -8.10 -23.17
C ASP A 539 -8.33 -8.81 -24.10
N GLY A 540 -8.10 -10.10 -23.83
CA GLY A 540 -7.06 -10.91 -24.48
C GLY A 540 -5.79 -11.17 -23.65
N ASP A 541 -5.57 -10.50 -22.51
CA ASP A 541 -4.45 -10.80 -21.59
C ASP A 541 -4.57 -12.21 -20.94
N GLY A 542 -5.67 -12.93 -21.14
CA GLY A 542 -5.90 -14.29 -20.63
C GLY A 542 -5.29 -15.43 -21.46
N ASP A 543 -5.01 -15.21 -22.75
CA ASP A 543 -4.69 -16.29 -23.72
C ASP A 543 -3.24 -16.27 -24.25
N VAL A 544 -2.38 -15.37 -23.75
CA VAL A 544 -1.04 -15.16 -24.31
C VAL A 544 0.05 -15.81 -23.46
N GLU A 545 0.61 -16.92 -23.95
CA GLU A 545 1.94 -17.40 -23.52
C GLU A 545 2.95 -16.26 -23.61
N SER A 546 3.60 -15.92 -22.49
CA SER A 546 4.47 -14.74 -22.37
C SER A 546 5.85 -14.92 -23.01
N GLN A 547 5.88 -15.13 -24.34
CA GLN A 547 7.12 -15.05 -25.15
C GLN A 547 7.51 -13.61 -25.54
N ALA A 548 6.70 -12.62 -25.18
CA ALA A 548 7.13 -11.23 -25.22
C ALA A 548 8.22 -11.01 -24.16
N LYS A 549 9.47 -10.78 -24.60
CA LYS A 549 10.55 -10.31 -23.72
C LYS A 549 10.09 -9.06 -22.98
N VAL A 550 9.75 -9.21 -21.70
CA VAL A 550 9.49 -8.08 -20.80
C VAL A 550 10.73 -7.17 -20.86
N PRO A 551 10.63 -5.93 -21.36
CA PRO A 551 11.77 -5.05 -21.37
C PRO A 551 12.17 -4.79 -19.93
N VAL A 552 13.41 -5.09 -19.57
CA VAL A 552 13.93 -4.82 -18.24
C VAL A 552 14.20 -3.32 -18.13
N PHE A 553 13.13 -2.56 -17.89
CA PHE A 553 13.20 -1.16 -17.55
C PHE A 553 13.81 -1.02 -16.15
N HIS A 554 15.14 -0.92 -16.11
CA HIS A 554 15.82 -0.27 -14.98
C HIS A 554 15.41 1.20 -15.00
N ALA A 555 14.67 1.61 -13.98
CA ALA A 555 13.97 2.88 -13.93
C ALA A 555 14.81 3.98 -13.27
#